data_AF-A0AA97GWJ8-F1
#
_entry.id   AF-A0AA97GWJ8-F1
#
_cell.length_a   1.000
_cell.length_b   1.000
_cell.length_c   1.000
_cell.angle_alpha   90.00
_cell.angle_beta   90.00
_cell.angle_gamma   90.00
#
_symmetry.space_group_name_H-M   'P 1'
#
loop_
_entity.id
_entity.type
_entity.pdbx_description
1 polymer ?
#
loop_
_entity_poly.entity_id
_entity_poly.type
_entity_poly.pdbx_seq_one_letter_code
_entity_poly.pdbx_strand_id
1 'polypeptide(L)'
;MPDNLTLDEQLTALSEHIDKTEIELASQSLVAIDKKLRAWCESSTPPTEQELLAIQTRISSAMARLKSARDKTQAELLSQRKSNKAISKYKATKR
;
A
#
# COMPACT_ATOMS: atom_id res chain seq x y z
N MET A 1 7.05 19.56 18.72
CA MET A 1 6.80 19.09 17.34
C MET A 1 6.22 17.67 17.38
N PRO A 2 4.93 17.51 17.68
CA PRO A 2 4.29 16.19 17.80
C PRO A 2 3.88 15.57 16.45
N ASP A 3 3.69 16.38 15.40
CA ASP A 3 3.13 15.89 14.13
C ASP A 3 4.10 15.05 13.29
N ASN A 4 5.40 15.36 13.32
CA ASN A 4 6.44 14.64 12.58
C ASN A 4 6.56 13.16 13.04
N LEU A 5 6.66 12.92 14.35
CA LEU A 5 6.72 11.57 14.95
C LEU A 5 5.55 10.68 14.52
N THR A 6 4.35 11.26 14.56
CA THR A 6 3.14 10.51 14.21
C THR A 6 2.96 10.29 12.71
N LEU A 7 3.59 11.09 11.83
CA LEU A 7 3.61 10.83 10.39
C LEU A 7 4.59 9.70 10.06
N ASP A 8 5.72 9.64 10.77
CA ASP A 8 6.70 8.57 10.66
C ASP A 8 6.14 7.20 11.06
N GLU A 9 5.36 7.13 12.15
CA GLU A 9 4.62 5.93 12.52
C GLU A 9 3.65 5.49 11.42
N GLN A 10 2.91 6.42 10.83
CA GLN A 10 1.96 6.10 9.74
C GLN A 10 2.67 5.59 8.48
N LEU A 11 3.84 6.15 8.13
CA LEU A 11 4.66 5.67 7.02
C LEU A 11 5.25 4.27 7.27
N THR A 12 5.56 3.98 8.53
CA THR A 12 6.00 2.65 8.97
C THR A 12 4.87 1.63 8.84
N ALA A 13 3.70 1.95 9.38
CA ALA A 13 2.50 1.11 9.29
C ALA A 13 2.10 0.85 7.82
N LEU A 14 2.15 1.88 6.96
CA LEU A 14 1.91 1.72 5.52
C LEU A 14 2.85 0.67 4.90
N SER A 15 4.13 0.71 5.25
CA SER A 15 5.11 -0.24 4.73
C SER A 15 4.81 -1.66 5.21
N GLU A 16 4.44 -1.85 6.47
CA GLU A 16 4.05 -3.15 7.02
C GLU A 16 2.79 -3.71 6.35
N HIS A 17 1.76 -2.89 6.13
CA HIS A 17 0.54 -3.33 5.44
C HIS A 17 0.83 -3.77 4.00
N ILE A 18 1.73 -3.06 3.30
CA ILE A 18 2.17 -3.46 1.96
C ILE A 18 2.89 -4.81 1.99
N ASP A 19 3.80 -5.01 2.94
CA ASP A 19 4.54 -6.27 3.07
C ASP A 19 3.63 -7.45 3.44
N LYS A 20 2.57 -7.20 4.21
CA LYS A 20 1.52 -8.18 4.53
C LYS A 20 0.47 -8.34 3.42
N THR A 21 0.59 -7.60 2.31
CA THR A 21 -0.40 -7.58 1.21
C THR A 21 -1.81 -7.17 1.69
N GLU A 22 -1.89 -6.38 2.75
CA GLU A 22 -3.12 -5.81 3.31
C GLU A 22 -3.49 -4.54 2.53
N ILE A 23 -3.86 -4.70 1.25
CA ILE A 23 -4.05 -3.60 0.29
C ILE A 23 -5.07 -2.57 0.76
N GLU A 24 -6.16 -3.00 1.42
CA GLU A 24 -7.18 -2.09 1.95
C GLU A 24 -6.64 -1.23 3.10
N LEU A 25 -5.91 -1.83 4.04
CA LEU A 25 -5.30 -1.11 5.16
C LEU A 25 -4.20 -0.15 4.66
N ALA A 26 -3.35 -0.59 3.73
CA ALA A 26 -2.37 0.28 3.09
C ALA A 26 -3.02 1.50 2.39
N SER A 27 -4.17 1.29 1.74
CA SER A 27 -4.92 2.38 1.11
C SER A 27 -5.47 3.37 2.13
N GLN A 28 -5.99 2.88 3.27
CA GLN A 28 -6.44 3.74 4.36
C GLN A 28 -5.28 4.53 4.99
N SER A 29 -4.12 3.89 5.18
CA SER A 29 -2.92 4.55 5.69
C SER A 29 -2.45 5.69 4.77
N LEU A 30 -2.49 5.52 3.44
CA LEU A 30 -2.16 6.58 2.49
C LEU A 30 -3.07 7.80 2.62
N VAL A 31 -4.39 7.59 2.78
CA VAL A 31 -5.36 8.67 2.99
C VAL A 31 -5.09 9.40 4.32
N ALA A 32 -4.75 8.66 5.37
CA ALA A 32 -4.41 9.23 6.66
C ALA A 32 -3.13 10.08 6.60
N ILE A 33 -2.09 9.59 5.91
CA ILE A 33 -0.84 10.30 5.67
C ILE A 33 -1.09 11.59 4.88
N ASP A 34 -1.87 11.53 3.79
CA ASP A 34 -2.17 12.70 2.96
C ASP A 34 -2.90 13.79 3.76
N LYS A 35 -3.92 13.40 4.54
CA LYS A 35 -4.65 14.33 5.41
C LYS A 35 -3.73 14.99 6.43
N LYS A 36 -2.83 14.22 7.02
CA LYS A 36 -1.89 14.72 8.04
C LYS A 36 -0.80 15.60 7.47
N LEU A 37 -0.29 15.24 6.30
CA LEU A 37 0.69 16.04 5.56
C LEU A 37 0.11 17.41 5.19
N ARG A 38 -1.13 17.46 4.68
CA ARG A 38 -1.82 18.73 4.41
C ARG A 38 -1.98 19.57 5.67
N ALA A 39 -2.45 18.96 6.77
CA ALA A 39 -2.62 19.66 8.05
C ALA A 39 -1.29 20.20 8.58
N TRP A 40 -0.18 19.47 8.39
CA TRP A 40 1.14 19.94 8.79
C TRP A 40 1.62 21.12 7.92
N CYS A 41 1.41 21.06 6.60
CA CYS A 41 1.69 22.17 5.68
C CYS A 41 0.90 23.44 5.99
N GLU A 42 -0.34 23.31 6.46
CA GLU A 42 -1.21 24.44 6.84
C GLU A 42 -1.01 24.91 8.30
N SER A 43 -0.18 24.20 9.07
CA SER A 43 0.05 24.50 10.48
C SER A 43 0.96 25.72 10.68
N SER A 44 0.99 26.24 11.90
CA SER A 44 1.93 27.33 12.28
C SER A 44 3.40 26.91 12.28
N THR A 45 3.70 25.61 12.14
CA THR A 45 5.05 25.07 12.01
C THR A 45 5.13 24.16 10.78
N PRO A 46 5.13 24.74 9.57
CA PRO A 46 5.15 23.97 8.34
C PRO A 46 6.46 23.17 8.20
N PRO A 47 6.43 22.04 7.48
CA PRO A 47 7.63 21.27 7.17
C PRO A 47 8.60 22.06 6.29
N THR A 48 9.88 21.72 6.42
CA THR A 48 10.91 22.19 5.48
C THR A 48 10.83 21.44 4.13
N GLU A 49 11.39 22.03 3.09
CA GLU A 49 11.43 21.42 1.75
C GLU A 49 12.12 20.05 1.75
N GLN A 50 13.19 19.89 2.56
CA GLN A 50 13.88 18.60 2.72
C GLN A 50 13.00 17.54 3.37
N GLU A 51 12.23 17.90 4.40
CA GLU A 51 11.29 16.97 5.04
C GLU A 51 10.19 16.55 4.07
N LEU A 52 9.63 17.50 3.31
CA LEU A 52 8.64 17.22 2.27
C LEU A 52 9.18 16.28 1.20
N LEU A 53 10.40 16.52 0.70
CA LEU A 53 11.06 15.65 -0.28
C LEU A 53 11.29 14.24 0.25
N ALA A 54 11.72 14.11 1.52
CA ALA A 54 11.93 12.81 2.16
C ALA A 54 10.61 12.02 2.26
N ILE A 55 9.54 12.70 2.69
CA ILE A 55 8.20 12.09 2.81
C ILE A 55 7.65 11.71 1.42
N GLN A 56 7.76 12.60 0.44
CA GLN A 56 7.33 12.35 -0.93
C GLN A 56 8.03 11.13 -1.52
N THR A 57 9.33 10.98 -1.26
CA THR A 57 10.12 9.83 -1.70
C THR A 57 9.62 8.54 -1.08
N ARG A 58 9.34 8.54 0.23
CA ARG A 58 8.80 7.37 0.96
C ARG A 58 7.42 6.98 0.45
N ILE A 59 6.51 7.95 0.27
CA ILE A 59 5.17 7.72 -0.29
C ILE A 59 5.26 7.13 -1.70
N SER A 60 6.10 7.70 -2.56
CA SER A 60 6.25 7.23 -3.94
C SER A 60 6.78 5.80 -4.01
N SER A 61 7.77 5.46 -3.16
CA SER A 61 8.29 4.11 -3.02
C SER A 61 7.23 3.12 -2.51
N ALA A 62 6.46 3.52 -1.49
CA ALA A 62 5.37 2.72 -0.95
C ALA A 62 4.28 2.46 -2.01
N MET A 63 3.90 3.47 -2.80
CA MET A 63 2.95 3.34 -3.91
C MET A 63 3.42 2.35 -4.98
N ALA A 64 4.71 2.39 -5.34
CA ALA A 64 5.29 1.44 -6.29
C ALA A 64 5.25 0.00 -5.75
N ARG A 65 5.58 -0.19 -4.46
CA ARG A 65 5.49 -1.51 -3.80
C ARG A 65 4.05 -2.02 -3.71
N LEU A 66 3.10 -1.16 -3.36
CA LEU A 66 1.67 -1.49 -3.31
C LEU A 66 1.15 -1.94 -4.69
N LYS A 67 1.52 -1.21 -5.76
CA LYS A 67 1.18 -1.60 -7.13
C LYS A 67 1.76 -2.98 -7.48
N SER A 68 3.02 -3.22 -7.14
CA SER A 68 3.68 -4.51 -7.36
C SER A 68 2.98 -5.65 -6.61
N ALA A 69 2.63 -5.43 -5.33
CA ALA A 69 1.90 -6.41 -4.52
C ALA A 69 0.54 -6.75 -5.13
N ARG A 70 -0.25 -5.72 -5.51
CA ARG A 70 -1.54 -5.91 -6.19
C ARG A 70 -1.42 -6.70 -7.49
N ASP A 71 -0.43 -6.35 -8.33
CA ASP A 71 -0.24 -7.01 -9.62
C ASP A 71 0.17 -8.49 -9.43
N LYS A 72 0.97 -8.82 -8.40
CA LYS A 72 1.28 -10.21 -8.01
C LYS A 72 0.04 -10.97 -7.56
N THR A 73 -0.75 -10.41 -6.64
CA THR A 73 -2.00 -11.02 -6.17
C THR A 73 -2.97 -11.30 -7.33
N GLN A 74 -3.07 -10.38 -8.29
CA GLN A 74 -3.90 -10.57 -9.48
C GLN A 74 -3.38 -11.72 -10.37
N ALA A 75 -2.06 -11.85 -10.54
CA ALA A 75 -1.46 -12.93 -11.31
C ALA A 75 -1.72 -14.31 -10.65
N GLU A 76 -1.59 -14.39 -9.32
CA GLU A 76 -1.87 -15.61 -8.55
C GLU A 76 -3.34 -16.04 -8.67
N LEU A 77 -4.28 -15.08 -8.55
CA LEU A 77 -5.70 -15.34 -8.72
C LEU A 77 -6.03 -15.87 -10.12
N LEU A 78 -5.43 -15.29 -11.17
CA LEU A 78 -5.59 -15.77 -12.53
C LEU A 78 -5.04 -17.19 -12.71
N SER A 79 -3.89 -17.50 -12.11
CA SER A 79 -3.32 -18.84 -12.10
C SER A 79 -4.25 -19.85 -11.42
N GLN A 80 -4.77 -19.52 -10.24
CA GLN A 80 -5.70 -20.36 -9.49
C GLN A 80 -6.99 -20.63 -10.28
N ARG A 81 -7.55 -19.61 -10.97
CA ARG A 81 -8.71 -19.78 -11.85
C ARG A 81 -8.44 -20.76 -13.00
N LYS A 82 -7.26 -20.69 -13.61
CA LYS A 82 -6.84 -21.64 -14.67
C LYS A 82 -6.73 -23.06 -14.12
N SER A 83 -6.09 -23.23 -12.97
CA SER A 83 -5.97 -24.52 -12.28
C SER A 83 -7.34 -25.12 -11.94
N ASN A 84 -8.24 -24.33 -11.37
CA ASN A 84 -9.61 -24.77 -11.05
C ASN A 84 -10.37 -25.22 -12.31
N LYS A 85 -10.22 -24.49 -13.42
CA LYS A 85 -10.83 -24.89 -14.71
C LYS A 85 -10.27 -26.22 -15.23
N ALA A 86 -8.97 -26.44 -15.11
CA ALA A 86 -8.34 -27.70 -15.53
C ALA A 86 -8.81 -28.88 -14.66
N ILE A 87 -8.86 -28.71 -13.33
CA ILE A 87 -9.36 -29.71 -12.39
C ILE A 87 -10.82 -30.06 -12.70
N SER A 88 -11.67 -29.06 -12.91
CA SER A 88 -13.08 -29.28 -13.27
C SER A 88 -13.24 -30.06 -14.57
N LYS A 89 -12.45 -29.75 -15.61
CA LYS A 89 -12.46 -30.51 -16.86
C LYS A 89 -12.06 -31.97 -16.65
N TYR A 90 -10.99 -32.23 -15.91
CA TYR A 90 -10.53 -33.60 -15.61
C TYR A 90 -11.60 -34.41 -14.86
N LYS A 91 -12.24 -33.81 -13.84
CA LYS A 91 -13.33 -34.47 -13.10
C LYS A 91 -14.52 -34.79 -14.00
N ALA A 92 -14.86 -33.91 -14.94
CA ALA A 92 -15.96 -34.14 -15.89
C ALA A 92 -15.66 -35.28 -16.87
N THR A 93 -14.41 -35.50 -17.27
CA THR A 93 -14.00 -36.62 -18.15
C THR A 93 -13.91 -37.97 -17.45
N LYS A 94 -13.98 -38.00 -16.11
CA LYS A 94 -13.93 -39.22 -15.28
C LYS A 94 -15.29 -39.65 -14.71
N ARG A 95 -16.36 -38.96 -15.08
CA ARG A 95 -17.76 -39.35 -14.83
C ARG A 95 -18.33 -40.02 -16.07
#